data_AF-A0A099UDB4-F1
#
_entry.id   AF-A0A099UDB4-F1
#
_cell.length_a   1.000
_cell.length_b   1.000
_cell.length_c   1.000
_cell.angle_alpha   90.00
_cell.angle_beta   90.00
_cell.angle_gamma   90.00
#
_symmetry.space_group_name_H-M   'P 1'
#
loop_
_entity.id
_entity.type
_entity.pdbx_description
1 polymer ?
#
loop_
_entity_poly.entity_id
_entity_poly.type
_entity_poly.pdbx_seq_one_letter_code
_entity_poly.pdbx_strand_id
1 'polypeptide(L)' 'MTLIIKNANKDFAEAVRTMAKACDSMIEITEQKEPSDELLEAIREVRNGEVERYESFEDFKKAMLDEVSH' A
#
# COMPACT_ATOMS: atom_id res chain seq x y z
N MET A 1 24.09 13.49 11.33
CA MET A 1 24.11 13.63 9.85
C MET A 1 23.11 12.64 9.30
N THR A 2 22.20 13.06 8.43
CA THR A 2 21.14 12.19 7.88
C THR A 2 21.35 12.05 6.38
N LEU A 3 21.51 10.82 5.91
CA LEU A 3 21.60 10.50 4.48
C LEU A 3 20.22 10.07 3.98
N ILE A 4 19.69 10.75 2.97
CA ILE A 4 18.41 10.41 2.35
C ILE A 4 18.66 9.95 0.92
N ILE A 5 18.25 8.73 0.61
CA ILE A 5 18.39 8.12 -0.71
C ILE A 5 16.99 7.94 -1.29
N LYS A 6 16.73 8.58 -2.44
CA LYS A 6 15.43 8.50 -3.12
C LYS A 6 15.45 7.36 -4.15
N ASN A 7 14.29 6.70 -4.33
CA ASN A 7 14.11 5.63 -5.31
C ASN A 7 15.05 4.43 -5.11
N ALA A 8 15.42 4.12 -3.86
CA ALA A 8 16.15 2.90 -3.54
C ALA A 8 15.26 1.68 -3.82
N ASN A 9 15.79 0.70 -4.56
CA ASN A 9 15.11 -0.57 -4.75
C ASN A 9 15.35 -1.52 -3.56
N LYS A 10 14.62 -2.64 -3.53
CA LYS A 10 14.70 -3.63 -2.45
C LYS A 10 16.12 -4.18 -2.27
N ASP A 11 16.81 -4.51 -3.36
CA ASP A 11 18.19 -5.04 -3.34
C ASP A 11 19.18 -4.05 -2.70
N PHE A 12 19.06 -2.77 -3.02
CA PHE A 12 19.91 -1.73 -2.43
C PHE A 12 19.62 -1.56 -0.94
N ALA A 13 18.35 -1.55 -0.53
CA ALA A 13 17.97 -1.46 0.88
C ALA A 13 18.53 -2.65 1.69
N GLU A 14 18.52 -3.86 1.11
CA GLU A 14 19.08 -5.06 1.71
C GLU A 14 20.62 -5.02 1.81
N ALA A 15 21.30 -4.50 0.78
CA ALA A 15 22.73 -4.26 0.82
C ALA A 15 23.12 -3.28 1.93
N VAL A 16 22.39 -2.17 2.07
CA VAL A 16 22.60 -1.18 3.15
C VAL A 16 22.37 -1.82 4.53
N ARG A 17 21.32 -2.63 4.68
CA ARG A 17 21.03 -3.37 5.92
C ARG A 17 22.15 -4.33 6.29
N THR A 18 22.72 -5.01 5.31
CA THR A 18 23.85 -5.94 5.51
C THR A 18 25.12 -5.19 5.93
N MET A 19 25.43 -4.07 5.26
CA MET A 19 26.56 -3.22 5.63
C MET A 19 26.43 -2.67 7.05
N ALA A 20 25.24 -2.18 7.42
CA ALA A 20 24.98 -1.68 8.76
C ALA A 20 25.20 -2.75 9.85
N LYS A 21 24.72 -3.97 9.63
CA LYS A 21 24.96 -5.11 10.55
C LYS A 21 26.45 -5.44 10.69
N ALA A 22 27.20 -5.43 9.58
CA ALA A 22 28.63 -5.72 9.60
C ALA A 22 29.44 -4.67 10.38
N CYS A 23 28.94 -3.43 10.44
CA CYS A 23 29.56 -2.31 11.17
C CYS A 23 28.94 -2.06 12.55
N ASP A 24 28.11 -2.98 13.06
CA ASP A 24 27.35 -2.84 14.33
C ASP A 24 26.64 -1.48 14.46
N SER A 25 26.09 -1.02 13.34
CA SER A 25 25.47 0.30 13.21
C SER A 25 23.95 0.19 13.14
N MET A 26 23.27 1.11 13.82
CA MET A 26 21.82 1.23 13.76
C MET A 26 21.40 2.04 12.53
N ILE A 27 20.48 1.50 11.73
CA ILE A 27 19.88 2.20 10.59
C ILE A 27 18.35 2.14 10.66
N GLU A 28 17.71 3.15 10.10
CA GLU A 28 16.27 3.20 9.89
C GLU A 28 16.00 3.18 8.37
N ILE A 29 15.25 2.17 7.91
CA ILE A 29 14.83 2.07 6.51
C ILE A 29 13.31 2.20 6.47
N THR A 30 12.82 3.26 5.86
CA THR A 30 11.40 3.46 5.59
C THR A 30 11.09 2.94 4.19
N GLU A 31 10.52 1.74 4.11
CA GLU A 31 10.06 1.16 2.84
C GLU A 31 8.63 1.65 2.55
N GLN A 32 8.40 2.21 1.35
CA GLN A 32 7.03 2.38 0.88
C GLN A 32 6.47 1.01 0.53
N LYS A 33 5.37 0.62 1.18
CA LYS A 33 4.67 -0.62 0.86
C LYS A 33 4.11 -0.50 -0.55
N GLU A 34 4.34 -1.53 -1.35
CA GLU A 34 3.62 -1.68 -2.62
C GLU A 34 2.12 -1.84 -2.31
N PRO A 35 1.22 -1.34 -3.19
CA PRO A 35 -0.21 -1.57 -3.06
C PRO A 35 -0.48 -3.08 -3.05
N SER A 36 -1.45 -3.54 -2.26
CA SER A 36 -1.88 -4.94 -2.34
C SER A 36 -2.49 -5.26 -3.71
N ASP A 37 -2.46 -6.52 -4.10
CA ASP A 37 -3.10 -6.98 -5.34
C ASP A 37 -4.60 -6.62 -5.35
N GLU A 38 -5.29 -6.77 -4.21
CA GLU A 38 -6.69 -6.34 -4.02
C GLU A 38 -6.89 -4.86 -4.30
N LEU A 39 -5.98 -4.00 -3.83
CA LEU A 39 -6.07 -2.56 -4.08
C LEU A 39 -5.80 -2.23 -5.55
N LEU A 40 -4.87 -2.95 -6.20
CA LEU A 40 -4.61 -2.79 -7.63
C LEU A 40 -5.81 -3.23 -8.47
N GLU A 41 -6.51 -4.27 -8.06
CA GLU A 41 -7.73 -4.76 -8.70
C GLU A 41 -8.88 -3.75 -8.56
N ALA A 42 -9.16 -3.27 -7.35
CA ALA A 42 -10.17 -2.23 -7.13
C ALA A 42 -9.91 -0.95 -7.96
N ILE A 43 -8.64 -0.54 -8.10
CA ILE A 43 -8.28 0.59 -8.96
C ILE A 43 -8.58 0.31 -10.44
N ARG A 44 -8.41 -0.94 -10.90
CA ARG A 44 -8.73 -1.33 -12.28
C ARG A 44 -10.24 -1.34 -12.53
N GLU A 45 -11.02 -1.92 -11.62
CA GLU A 45 -12.49 -1.96 -11.70
C GLU A 45 -13.06 -0.55 -11.81
N VAL A 46 -12.60 0.37 -10.94
CA VAL A 46 -12.99 1.78 -10.97
C VAL A 46 -12.66 2.44 -12.31
N ARG A 47 -11.49 2.16 -12.88
CA ARG A 47 -11.08 2.70 -14.20
C ARG A 47 -11.90 2.14 -15.35
N ASN A 48 -12.31 0.88 -15.26
CA ASN A 48 -13.13 0.21 -16.26
C ASN A 48 -14.61 0.59 -16.14
N GLY A 49 -15.01 1.27 -15.07
CA GLY A 49 -16.40 1.60 -14.79
C GLY A 49 -17.20 0.43 -14.22
N GLU A 50 -16.52 -0.61 -13.74
CA GLU A 50 -17.07 -1.77 -13.03
C GLU A 50 -17.38 -1.36 -11.58
N VAL A 51 -18.20 -0.32 -11.41
CA VAL A 51 -18.56 0.26 -10.12
C VAL A 51 -20.07 0.23 -9.94
N GLU A 52 -20.50 -0.10 -8.74
CA GLU A 52 -21.88 0.08 -8.34
C GLU A 52 -22.15 1.56 -8.06
N ARG A 53 -23.29 2.04 -8.58
CA ARG A 53 -23.73 3.42 -8.38
C ARG A 53 -24.99 3.41 -7.54
N TYR A 54 -25.00 4.28 -6.54
CA TYR A 54 -26.12 4.48 -5.66
C TYR A 54 -26.68 5.87 -5.88
N GLU A 55 -28.01 5.99 -5.89
CA GLU A 55 -28.70 7.28 -6.08
C GLU A 55 -28.54 8.19 -4.86
N SER A 56 -28.34 7.61 -3.67
CA SER A 56 -28.12 8.34 -2.43
C SER A 56 -27.11 7.66 -1.51
N PHE A 57 -26.59 8.42 -0.55
CA PHE A 57 -25.71 7.88 0.49
C PHE A 57 -26.43 6.89 1.40
N GLU A 58 -27.74 7.06 1.65
CA GLU A 58 -28.51 6.14 2.48
C GLU A 58 -28.68 4.76 1.81
N ASP A 59 -28.83 4.72 0.48
CA ASP A 59 -28.90 3.47 -0.28
C ASP A 59 -27.56 2.72 -0.23
N PHE A 60 -26.45 3.44 -0.42
CA PHE A 60 -25.10 2.90 -0.27
C PHE A 60 -24.87 2.34 1.14
N LYS A 61 -25.24 3.11 2.16
CA LYS A 61 -25.08 2.71 3.56
C LYS A 61 -25.88 1.45 3.88
N LYS A 62 -27.09 1.33 3.36
CA LYS A 62 -27.92 0.13 3.53
C LYS A 62 -27.27 -1.09 2.87
N ALA A 63 -26.82 -0.97 1.62
CA ALA A 63 -26.16 -2.07 0.90
C ALA A 63 -24.90 -2.57 1.62
N MET A 64 -24.03 -1.65 2.08
CA MET A 64 -22.84 -2.00 2.85
C MET A 64 -23.17 -2.72 4.17
N LEU A 65 -24.24 -2.32 4.87
CA LEU A 65 -24.64 -2.96 6.13
C LEU A 65 -25.26 -4.35 5.91
N ASP A 66 -25.97 -4.54 4.80
CA ASP A 66 -26.57 -5.82 4.42
C ASP A 66 -25.48 -6.82 3.98
N GLU A 67 -24.42 -6.39 3.27
CA GLU A 67 -23.29 -7.25 2.87
C GLU A 67 -22.43 -7.74 4.04
N VAL A 68 -22.25 -6.92 5.09
CA VAL A 68 -21.42 -7.25 6.27
C VAL A 68 -22.15 -8.18 7.25
N SER A 69 -23.45 -8.42 7.05
CA SER A 69 -24.30 -9.23 7.93
C SER A 69 -24.36 -10.73 7.56
N HIS A 70 -23.58 -11.18 6.58
CA HIS A 70 -23.42 -12.58 6.17
C HIS A 70 -21.99 -13.08 6.37
#